data_AF-A0A954WVF7-F1
#
_entry.id   AF-A0A954WVF7-F1
#
_cell.length_a   1.000
_cell.length_b   1.000
_cell.length_c   1.000
_cell.angle_alpha   90.00
_cell.angle_beta   90.00
_cell.angle_gamma   90.00
#
_symmetry.space_group_name_H-M   'P 1'
#
loop_
_entity.id
_entity.type
_entity.pdbx_description
1 polymer ?
#
loop_
_entity_poly.entity_id
_entity_poly.type
_entity_poly.pdbx_seq_one_letter_code
_entity_poly.pdbx_strand_id
1 'polypeptide(L)'
;MSEQDRPQGEGQQPRQHISARVPESVSRGTFSTGVLVMTGASEFILDFIQNLGQPAQVAARIVMPHATVPQFIQALKTNLDLYRNQFGEPPELPKPNPNAKKPTLQEIYDDLKITDDVAHGSYANAVMIGHAASEFKFDFMANLVPQPVVSNRVYLAAPHVPRLLQSLTKTYEDLQKRIQQQNEQQRPPEQGGESTGQ
;
A
#
# COMPACT_ATOMS: atom_id res chain seq x y z
N MET A 1 -46.42 -41.10 8.53
CA MET A 1 -45.09 -41.27 7.92
C MET A 1 -44.71 -39.92 7.35
N SER A 2 -43.74 -39.25 7.97
CA SER A 2 -43.41 -37.85 7.68
C SER A 2 -42.37 -37.81 6.56
N GLU A 3 -42.71 -37.19 5.43
CA GLU A 3 -41.75 -36.84 4.38
C GLU A 3 -40.89 -35.68 4.88
N GLN A 4 -39.60 -35.96 5.03
CA GLN A 4 -38.60 -35.06 5.56
C GLN A 4 -38.04 -34.23 4.41
N ASP A 5 -38.44 -32.97 4.40
CA ASP A 5 -37.91 -31.88 3.58
C ASP A 5 -36.39 -31.77 3.82
N ARG A 6 -35.59 -31.91 2.76
CA ARG A 6 -34.13 -31.68 2.80
C ARG A 6 -33.86 -30.33 2.14
N PRO A 7 -33.18 -29.38 2.81
CA PRO A 7 -32.88 -28.11 2.19
C PRO A 7 -31.86 -28.31 1.07
N GLN A 8 -32.22 -27.78 -0.11
CA GLN A 8 -31.36 -27.73 -1.30
C GLN A 8 -30.12 -26.88 -1.00
N GLY A 9 -28.96 -27.39 -1.41
CA GLY A 9 -27.67 -26.75 -1.20
C GLY A 9 -27.60 -25.35 -1.79
N GLU A 10 -27.15 -24.41 -0.97
CA GLU A 10 -26.83 -23.05 -1.36
C GLU A 10 -25.78 -23.07 -2.48
N GLY A 11 -26.14 -22.50 -3.63
CA GLY A 11 -25.22 -22.31 -4.74
C GLY A 11 -24.02 -21.47 -4.30
N GLN A 12 -22.86 -22.09 -4.20
CA GLN A 12 -21.58 -21.38 -4.15
C GLN A 12 -21.45 -20.56 -5.41
N GLN A 13 -21.71 -19.25 -5.31
CA GLN A 13 -21.36 -18.30 -6.36
C GLN A 13 -19.85 -18.46 -6.63
N PRO A 14 -19.44 -18.71 -7.89
CA PRO A 14 -18.02 -18.78 -8.20
C PRO A 14 -17.42 -17.40 -7.89
N ARG A 15 -16.53 -17.34 -6.89
CA ARG A 15 -15.64 -16.18 -6.73
C ARG A 15 -14.93 -16.02 -8.05
N GLN A 16 -15.31 -15.02 -8.85
CA GLN A 16 -14.56 -14.67 -10.04
C GLN A 16 -13.20 -14.16 -9.55
N HIS A 17 -12.18 -15.01 -9.66
CA HIS A 17 -10.80 -14.59 -9.49
C HIS A 17 -10.53 -13.65 -10.66
N ILE A 18 -10.54 -12.33 -10.41
CA ILE A 18 -10.14 -11.35 -11.41
C ILE A 18 -8.65 -11.61 -11.70
N SER A 19 -8.37 -12.35 -12.76
CA SER A 19 -7.00 -12.62 -13.19
C SER A 19 -6.46 -11.42 -13.95
N ALA A 20 -5.62 -10.61 -13.30
CA ALA A 20 -4.91 -9.53 -13.99
C ALA A 20 -3.91 -10.10 -15.01
N ARG A 21 -3.77 -9.44 -16.15
CA ARG A 21 -2.72 -9.75 -17.12
C ARG A 21 -1.36 -9.35 -16.55
N VAL A 22 -0.36 -10.21 -16.68
CA VAL A 22 1.02 -9.94 -16.27
C VAL A 22 1.90 -9.77 -17.51
N PRO A 23 2.37 -8.55 -17.84
CA PRO A 23 3.36 -8.35 -18.89
C PRO A 23 4.68 -9.08 -18.59
N GLU A 24 5.38 -9.51 -19.64
CA GLU A 24 6.68 -10.20 -19.50
C GLU A 24 7.72 -9.31 -18.81
N SER A 25 7.74 -8.01 -19.13
CA SER A 25 8.66 -7.03 -18.56
C SER A 25 8.58 -6.91 -17.04
N VAL A 26 7.42 -7.19 -16.44
CA VAL A 26 7.22 -7.13 -14.98
C VAL A 26 7.12 -8.51 -14.34
N SER A 27 7.11 -9.58 -15.15
CA SER A 27 6.86 -10.95 -14.68
C SER A 27 7.85 -11.42 -13.61
N ARG A 28 9.13 -11.06 -13.79
CA ARG A 28 10.22 -11.34 -12.85
C ARG A 28 10.10 -10.55 -11.56
N GLY A 29 9.59 -9.31 -11.65
CA GLY A 29 9.53 -8.36 -10.57
C GLY A 29 10.90 -7.91 -10.06
N THR A 30 10.87 -7.05 -9.04
CA THR A 30 12.05 -6.49 -8.40
C THR A 30 12.05 -6.81 -6.92
N PHE A 31 13.21 -7.18 -6.37
CA PHE A 31 13.37 -7.44 -4.94
C PHE A 31 13.76 -6.17 -4.17
N SER A 32 13.23 -6.02 -2.96
CA SER A 32 13.41 -4.86 -2.10
C SER A 32 13.61 -5.24 -0.63
N THR A 33 14.36 -4.41 0.08
CA THR A 33 14.67 -4.52 1.51
C THR A 33 14.27 -3.25 2.27
N GLY A 34 13.34 -2.47 1.72
CA GLY A 34 12.95 -1.21 2.31
C GLY A 34 11.85 -0.52 1.52
N VAL A 35 11.15 0.38 2.18
CA VAL A 35 10.13 1.20 1.52
C VAL A 35 10.03 2.54 2.23
N LEU A 36 10.02 3.61 1.45
CA LEU A 36 9.67 4.94 1.89
C LEU A 36 8.25 5.24 1.43
N VAL A 37 7.44 5.77 2.34
CA VAL A 37 6.05 6.13 2.07
C VAL A 37 5.92 7.64 2.19
N MET A 38 5.50 8.27 1.11
CA MET A 38 5.24 9.70 1.04
C MET A 38 3.82 9.95 0.54
N THR A 39 3.30 11.13 0.86
CA THR A 39 2.02 11.62 0.32
C THR A 39 2.26 12.94 -0.40
N GLY A 40 1.83 13.01 -1.65
CA GLY A 40 1.63 14.24 -2.41
C GLY A 40 0.22 14.81 -2.22
N ALA A 41 -0.20 15.68 -3.13
CA ALA A 41 -1.51 16.32 -3.10
C ALA A 41 -2.68 15.34 -3.33
N SER A 42 -2.53 14.39 -4.26
CA SER A 42 -3.57 13.40 -4.62
C SER A 42 -3.09 11.95 -4.62
N GLU A 43 -1.78 11.75 -4.44
CA GLU A 43 -1.12 10.47 -4.63
C GLU A 43 -0.25 10.10 -3.42
N PHE A 44 -0.19 8.81 -3.12
CA PHE A 44 0.86 8.21 -2.34
C PHE A 44 1.99 7.77 -3.25
N ILE A 45 3.22 7.98 -2.81
CA ILE A 45 4.42 7.50 -3.47
C ILE A 45 5.05 6.47 -2.54
N LEU A 46 5.27 5.26 -3.06
CA LEU A 46 5.98 4.19 -2.39
C LEU A 46 7.27 3.88 -3.14
N ASP A 47 8.39 4.31 -2.56
CA ASP A 47 9.71 4.03 -3.09
C ASP A 47 10.28 2.79 -2.39
N PHE A 48 10.32 1.68 -3.10
CA PHE A 48 10.95 0.45 -2.67
C PHE A 48 12.46 0.55 -2.89
N ILE A 49 13.24 0.21 -1.86
CA ILE A 49 14.69 0.45 -1.83
C ILE A 49 15.47 -0.85 -1.79
N GLN A 50 16.54 -0.90 -2.57
CA GLN A 50 17.57 -1.93 -2.48
C GLN A 50 18.83 -1.36 -1.82
N ASN A 51 19.15 -1.86 -0.62
CA ASN A 51 20.27 -1.38 0.19
C ASN A 51 21.58 -2.15 -0.02
N LEU A 52 21.56 -3.22 -0.83
CA LEU A 52 22.72 -4.09 -1.02
C LEU A 52 23.77 -3.49 -1.98
N GLY A 53 23.40 -2.44 -2.74
CA GLY A 53 24.30 -1.66 -3.58
C GLY A 53 24.79 -0.39 -2.89
N GLN A 54 25.96 0.11 -3.31
CA GLN A 54 26.48 1.42 -2.93
C GLN A 54 26.65 2.26 -4.21
N PRO A 55 25.90 3.38 -4.37
CA PRO A 55 24.85 3.87 -3.48
C PRO A 55 23.63 2.94 -3.45
N ALA A 56 22.85 3.02 -2.37
CA ALA A 56 21.53 2.39 -2.32
C ALA A 56 20.65 2.99 -3.43
N GLN A 57 19.68 2.24 -3.93
CA GLN A 57 18.87 2.68 -5.07
C GLN A 57 17.38 2.43 -4.88
N VAL A 58 16.57 3.28 -5.50
CA VAL A 58 15.14 3.03 -5.66
C VAL A 58 14.96 1.92 -6.68
N ALA A 59 14.47 0.78 -6.23
CA ALA A 59 14.29 -0.43 -7.04
C ALA A 59 12.93 -0.42 -7.75
N ALA A 60 11.93 0.21 -7.15
CA ALA A 60 10.63 0.47 -7.77
C ALA A 60 9.98 1.67 -7.10
N ARG A 61 9.33 2.52 -7.89
CA ARG A 61 8.48 3.60 -7.41
C ARG A 61 7.04 3.31 -7.80
N ILE A 62 6.14 3.24 -6.83
CA ILE A 62 4.71 3.05 -7.07
C ILE A 62 3.97 4.33 -6.73
N VAL A 63 3.10 4.77 -7.63
CA VAL A 63 2.23 5.93 -7.44
C VAL A 63 0.79 5.44 -7.32
N MET A 64 0.14 5.73 -6.19
CA MET A 64 -1.22 5.27 -5.89
C MET A 64 -2.15 6.42 -5.53
N PRO A 65 -3.39 6.47 -6.03
CA PRO A 65 -4.37 7.46 -5.58
C PRO A 65 -4.68 7.31 -4.08
N HIS A 66 -4.85 8.44 -3.37
CA HIS A 66 -5.24 8.45 -1.96
C HIS A 66 -6.45 7.56 -1.65
N ALA A 67 -7.44 7.55 -2.54
CA ALA A 67 -8.67 6.78 -2.41
C ALA A 67 -8.49 5.25 -2.35
N THR A 68 -7.34 4.74 -2.80
CA THR A 68 -7.05 3.29 -2.89
C THR A 68 -6.17 2.78 -1.74
N VAL A 69 -5.60 3.70 -0.96
CA VAL A 69 -4.69 3.39 0.15
C VAL A 69 -5.39 2.64 1.30
N PRO A 70 -6.64 2.94 1.70
CA PRO A 70 -7.34 2.17 2.73
C PRO A 70 -7.44 0.68 2.42
N GLN A 71 -7.76 0.36 1.17
CA GLN A 71 -7.89 -1.01 0.69
C GLN A 71 -6.52 -1.69 0.69
N PHE A 72 -5.45 -0.98 0.33
CA PHE A 72 -4.10 -1.51 0.44
C PHE A 72 -3.71 -1.78 1.91
N ILE A 73 -3.92 -0.84 2.82
CA ILE A 73 -3.65 -1.02 4.26
C ILE A 73 -4.39 -2.27 4.78
N GLN A 74 -5.68 -2.40 4.46
CA GLN A 74 -6.48 -3.53 4.91
C GLN A 74 -6.01 -4.86 4.30
N ALA A 75 -5.67 -4.88 3.01
CA ALA A 75 -5.14 -6.07 2.35
C ALA A 75 -3.79 -6.48 2.94
N LEU A 76 -2.91 -5.53 3.22
CA LEU A 76 -1.60 -5.77 3.81
C LEU A 76 -1.72 -6.30 5.23
N LYS A 77 -2.60 -5.70 6.05
CA LYS A 77 -2.91 -6.18 7.40
C LYS A 77 -3.41 -7.63 7.38
N THR A 78 -4.40 -7.90 6.53
CA THR A 78 -4.98 -9.25 6.39
C THR A 78 -3.92 -10.27 5.98
N ASN A 79 -3.07 -9.93 5.00
CA ASN A 79 -2.00 -10.83 4.56
C ASN A 79 -0.90 -11.03 5.59
N LEU A 80 -0.58 -10.00 6.39
CA LEU A 80 0.35 -10.13 7.50
C LEU A 80 -0.20 -11.05 8.59
N ASP A 81 -1.50 -10.97 8.90
CA ASP A 81 -2.14 -11.87 9.86
C ASP A 81 -2.19 -13.31 9.35
N LEU A 82 -2.46 -13.51 8.05
CA LEU A 82 -2.37 -14.84 7.42
C LEU A 82 -0.95 -15.42 7.49
N TYR A 83 0.06 -14.60 7.17
CA TYR A 83 1.47 -14.98 7.31
C TYR A 83 1.79 -15.40 8.75
N ARG A 84 1.35 -14.62 9.75
CA ARG A 84 1.59 -14.93 11.16
C ARG A 84 1.00 -16.27 11.58
N ASN A 85 -0.20 -16.56 11.12
CA ASN A 85 -0.86 -17.84 11.39
C ASN A 85 -0.12 -19.03 10.75
N GLN A 86 0.53 -18.81 9.60
CA GLN A 86 1.21 -19.87 8.85
C GLN A 86 2.69 -20.06 9.25
N PHE A 87 3.42 -18.97 9.48
CA PHE A 87 4.88 -18.96 9.65
C PHE A 87 5.34 -18.40 11.01
N GLY A 88 4.44 -17.80 11.80
CA GLY A 88 4.78 -17.05 13.00
C GLY A 88 5.11 -15.58 12.73
N GLU A 89 5.57 -14.86 13.75
CA GLU A 89 5.94 -13.45 13.60
C GLU A 89 7.12 -13.27 12.62
N PRO A 90 7.06 -12.27 11.71
CA PRO A 90 8.21 -11.94 10.89
C PRO A 90 9.44 -11.61 11.75
N PRO A 91 10.66 -11.93 11.29
CA PRO A 91 11.87 -11.59 12.04
C PRO A 91 11.96 -10.09 12.33
N GLU A 92 12.33 -9.73 13.56
CA GLU A 92 12.51 -8.32 13.93
C GLU A 92 13.76 -7.73 13.26
N LEU A 93 13.60 -6.53 12.70
CA LEU A 93 14.74 -5.74 12.23
C LEU A 93 15.48 -5.12 13.42
N PRO A 94 16.81 -4.96 13.34
CA PRO A 94 17.57 -4.22 14.34
C PRO A 94 16.97 -2.84 14.56
N LYS A 95 16.65 -2.52 15.82
CA LYS A 95 16.12 -1.21 16.17
C LYS A 95 17.24 -0.19 16.00
N PRO A 96 17.04 0.90 15.25
CA PRO A 96 18.04 1.97 15.16
C PRO A 96 18.39 2.47 16.56
N ASN A 97 19.65 2.82 16.78
CA ASN A 97 20.10 3.38 18.06
C ASN A 97 19.21 4.59 18.41
N PRO A 98 18.56 4.61 19.59
CA PRO A 98 17.66 5.70 19.98
C PRO A 98 18.37 7.07 20.04
N ASN A 99 19.69 7.08 20.25
CA ASN A 99 20.51 8.28 20.30
C ASN A 99 21.06 8.71 18.93
N ALA A 100 20.86 7.91 17.87
CA ALA A 100 21.26 8.31 16.54
C ALA A 100 20.31 9.39 16.00
N LYS A 101 20.88 10.42 15.36
CA LYS A 101 20.10 11.42 14.63
C LYS A 101 19.24 10.70 13.59
N LYS A 102 17.92 10.80 13.70
CA LYS A 102 17.01 10.27 12.67
C LYS A 102 17.18 11.14 11.42
N PRO A 103 17.64 10.58 10.30
CA PRO A 103 17.76 11.36 9.08
C PRO A 103 16.36 11.81 8.61
N THR A 104 16.32 13.00 8.05
CA THR A 104 15.16 13.54 7.35
C THR A 104 14.94 12.77 6.05
N LEU A 105 13.73 12.85 5.49
CA LEU A 105 13.44 12.22 4.19
C LEU A 105 14.39 12.74 3.10
N GLN A 106 14.70 14.04 3.10
CA GLN A 106 15.61 14.64 2.13
C GLN A 106 17.03 14.06 2.24
N GLU A 107 17.60 13.98 3.46
CA GLU A 107 18.90 13.35 3.68
C GLU A 107 18.91 11.89 3.15
N ILE A 108 17.82 11.15 3.33
CA ILE A 108 17.70 9.78 2.77
C ILE A 108 17.71 9.80 1.24
N TYR A 109 17.03 10.74 0.59
CA TYR A 109 16.98 10.84 -0.87
C TYR A 109 18.31 11.25 -1.49
N ASP A 110 19.08 12.11 -0.83
CA ASP A 110 20.40 12.53 -1.30
C ASP A 110 21.37 11.33 -1.41
N ASP A 111 21.19 10.32 -0.55
CA ASP A 111 21.98 9.08 -0.56
C ASP A 111 21.44 8.01 -1.53
N LEU A 112 20.27 8.22 -2.14
CA LEU A 112 19.61 7.26 -3.02
C LEU A 112 19.84 7.57 -4.50
N LYS A 113 20.31 6.56 -5.23
CA LYS A 113 20.30 6.60 -6.69
C LYS A 113 18.89 6.33 -7.21
N ILE A 114 18.41 7.20 -8.09
CA ILE A 114 17.15 7.05 -8.83
C ILE A 114 17.51 7.04 -10.31
N THR A 115 17.20 5.95 -11.01
CA THR A 115 17.42 5.82 -12.44
C THR A 115 16.18 6.28 -13.23
N ASP A 116 16.37 6.66 -14.50
CA ASP A 116 15.30 7.24 -15.32
C ASP A 116 14.08 6.31 -15.49
N ASP A 117 14.31 4.99 -15.52
CA ASP A 117 13.29 3.96 -15.65
C ASP A 117 12.39 3.84 -14.41
N VAL A 118 12.87 4.24 -13.23
CA VAL A 118 12.06 4.26 -12.00
C VAL A 118 11.62 5.67 -11.60
N ALA A 119 12.27 6.72 -12.13
CA ALA A 119 12.03 8.11 -11.74
C ALA A 119 10.56 8.52 -11.91
N HIS A 120 9.92 8.09 -13.00
CA HIS A 120 8.52 8.38 -13.31
C HIS A 120 7.52 7.56 -12.47
N GLY A 121 7.94 6.43 -11.92
CA GLY A 121 7.08 5.53 -11.16
C GLY A 121 6.03 4.76 -11.97
N SER A 122 5.49 3.70 -11.39
CA SER A 122 4.40 2.91 -11.96
C SER A 122 3.10 3.27 -11.26
N TYR A 123 2.08 3.67 -12.03
CA TYR A 123 0.75 3.87 -11.49
C TYR A 123 0.12 2.55 -11.04
N ALA A 124 -0.56 2.56 -9.88
CA ALA A 124 -1.37 1.46 -9.42
C ALA A 124 -2.59 1.94 -8.63
N ASN A 125 -3.74 1.32 -8.85
CA ASN A 125 -4.97 1.57 -8.09
C ASN A 125 -5.50 0.33 -7.36
N ALA A 126 -4.79 -0.80 -7.48
CA ALA A 126 -5.05 -2.02 -6.76
C ALA A 126 -3.74 -2.76 -6.50
N VAL A 127 -3.75 -3.67 -5.54
CA VAL A 127 -2.62 -4.53 -5.24
C VAL A 127 -3.12 -5.92 -4.85
N MET A 128 -2.48 -6.95 -5.41
CA MET A 128 -2.66 -8.33 -4.99
C MET A 128 -1.43 -8.75 -4.21
N ILE A 129 -1.66 -9.27 -3.00
CA ILE A 129 -0.58 -9.62 -2.08
C ILE A 129 -0.56 -11.14 -1.93
N GLY A 130 0.63 -11.72 -2.07
CA GLY A 130 0.94 -13.09 -1.68
C GLY A 130 2.17 -13.09 -0.80
N HIS A 131 2.45 -14.19 -0.13
CA HIS A 131 3.62 -14.29 0.72
C HIS A 131 4.17 -15.73 0.74
N ALA A 132 5.46 -15.82 1.03
CA ALA A 132 6.19 -17.04 1.36
C ALA A 132 6.89 -16.82 2.70
N ALA A 133 7.61 -17.83 3.19
CA ALA A 133 8.25 -17.80 4.51
C ALA A 133 9.27 -16.64 4.70
N SER A 134 9.80 -16.06 3.63
CA SER A 134 10.86 -15.03 3.72
C SER A 134 10.53 -13.72 3.01
N GLU A 135 9.43 -13.65 2.26
CA GLU A 135 9.12 -12.51 1.40
C GLU A 135 7.63 -12.38 1.11
N PHE A 136 7.20 -11.15 0.85
CA PHE A 136 5.87 -10.82 0.37
C PHE A 136 5.96 -10.36 -1.08
N LYS A 137 5.10 -10.90 -1.93
CA LYS A 137 4.90 -10.48 -3.30
C LYS A 137 3.76 -9.48 -3.37
N PHE A 138 4.03 -8.32 -3.96
CA PHE A 138 3.07 -7.27 -4.28
C PHE A 138 2.94 -7.16 -5.80
N ASP A 139 1.81 -7.61 -6.32
CA ASP A 139 1.42 -7.37 -7.70
C ASP A 139 0.59 -6.08 -7.73
N PHE A 140 1.25 -4.96 -8.02
CA PHE A 140 0.61 -3.67 -8.19
C PHE A 140 -0.07 -3.62 -9.55
N MET A 141 -1.34 -3.22 -9.56
CA MET A 141 -2.21 -3.32 -10.72
C MET A 141 -2.80 -1.97 -11.10
N ALA A 142 -2.89 -1.75 -12.40
CA ALA A 142 -3.75 -0.74 -12.99
C ALA A 142 -5.01 -1.43 -13.53
N ASN A 143 -6.16 -1.11 -12.95
CA ASN A 143 -7.46 -1.58 -13.44
C ASN A 143 -7.82 -0.81 -14.72
N LEU A 144 -7.28 -1.27 -15.84
CA LEU A 144 -7.55 -0.76 -17.18
C LEU A 144 -8.63 -1.59 -17.88
N VAL A 145 -9.22 -1.03 -18.93
CA VAL A 145 -10.14 -1.74 -19.82
C VAL A 145 -9.32 -2.26 -21.02
N PRO A 146 -9.49 -3.53 -21.46
CA PRO A 146 -10.54 -4.50 -21.12
C PRO A 146 -10.26 -5.37 -19.88
N GLN A 147 -9.06 -5.35 -19.32
CA GLN A 147 -8.70 -6.15 -18.16
C GLN A 147 -7.61 -5.48 -17.31
N PRO A 148 -7.58 -5.71 -15.99
CA PRO A 148 -6.49 -5.24 -15.14
C PRO A 148 -5.13 -5.74 -15.62
N VAL A 149 -4.11 -4.91 -15.47
CA VAL A 149 -2.73 -5.22 -15.84
C VAL A 149 -1.84 -4.99 -14.62
N VAL A 150 -0.95 -5.95 -14.34
CA VAL A 150 0.12 -5.75 -13.35
C VAL A 150 1.10 -4.72 -13.93
N SER A 151 1.15 -3.55 -13.31
CA SER A 151 2.05 -2.47 -13.71
C SER A 151 3.44 -2.62 -13.09
N ASN A 152 3.53 -3.23 -11.92
CA ASN A 152 4.80 -3.54 -11.27
C ASN A 152 4.63 -4.74 -10.31
N ARG A 153 5.69 -5.54 -10.18
CA ARG A 153 5.76 -6.65 -9.25
C ARG A 153 6.95 -6.43 -8.33
N VAL A 154 6.67 -6.33 -7.04
CA VAL A 154 7.71 -6.10 -6.03
C VAL A 154 7.71 -7.24 -5.02
N TYR A 155 8.89 -7.75 -4.71
CA TYR A 155 9.11 -8.68 -3.60
C TYR A 155 9.76 -7.91 -2.46
N LEU A 156 9.13 -7.91 -1.29
CA LEU A 156 9.67 -7.29 -0.08
C LEU A 156 10.04 -8.37 0.92
N ALA A 157 11.24 -8.32 1.45
CA ALA A 157 11.64 -9.22 2.54
C ALA A 157 10.66 -9.11 3.73
N ALA A 158 10.20 -10.27 4.23
CA ALA A 158 9.17 -10.36 5.28
C ALA A 158 9.43 -9.49 6.53
N PRO A 159 10.66 -9.34 7.03
CA PRO A 159 10.97 -8.45 8.17
C PRO A 159 10.55 -6.98 7.96
N HIS A 160 10.45 -6.51 6.72
CA HIS A 160 10.13 -5.11 6.41
C HIS A 160 8.62 -4.83 6.30
N VAL A 161 7.79 -5.87 6.21
CA VAL A 161 6.35 -5.75 5.99
C VAL A 161 5.60 -5.08 7.16
N PRO A 162 5.87 -5.40 8.44
CA PRO A 162 5.24 -4.69 9.56
C PRO A 162 5.54 -3.19 9.55
N ARG A 163 6.77 -2.81 9.19
CA ARG A 163 7.18 -1.40 9.10
C ARG A 163 6.49 -0.69 7.94
N LEU A 164 6.35 -1.35 6.79
CA LEU A 164 5.55 -0.82 5.68
C LEU A 164 4.12 -0.53 6.13
N LEU A 165 3.46 -1.50 6.78
CA LEU A 165 2.09 -1.33 7.27
C LEU A 165 1.96 -0.17 8.25
N GLN A 166 2.90 -0.06 9.20
CA GLN A 166 2.93 1.03 10.17
C GLN A 166 3.12 2.39 9.49
N SER A 167 4.10 2.52 8.59
CA SER A 167 4.39 3.75 7.87
C SER A 167 3.21 4.17 6.98
N LEU A 168 2.61 3.22 6.25
CA LEU A 168 1.46 3.48 5.38
C LEU A 168 0.24 3.95 6.18
N THR A 169 -0.09 3.25 7.27
CA THR A 169 -1.20 3.60 8.16
C THR A 169 -0.99 5.00 8.75
N LYS A 170 0.18 5.27 9.32
CA LYS A 170 0.48 6.58 9.94
C LYS A 170 0.38 7.72 8.94
N THR A 171 0.98 7.58 7.76
CA THR A 171 0.94 8.63 6.72
C THR A 171 -0.49 8.87 6.23
N TYR A 172 -1.31 7.80 6.15
CA TYR A 172 -2.73 7.93 5.80
C TYR A 172 -3.54 8.64 6.87
N GLU A 173 -3.35 8.33 8.15
CA GLU A 173 -4.00 9.03 9.26
C GLU A 173 -3.64 10.52 9.28
N ASP A 174 -2.36 10.85 9.06
CA ASP A 174 -1.89 12.23 9.00
C ASP A 174 -2.50 13.00 7.82
N LEU A 175 -2.68 12.33 6.67
CA LEU A 175 -3.42 12.90 5.53
C LEU A 175 -4.89 13.17 5.89
N GLN A 176 -5.58 12.22 6.52
CA GLN A 176 -6.98 12.39 6.91
C GLN A 176 -7.18 13.59 7.84
N LYS A 177 -6.28 13.77 8.82
CA LYS A 177 -6.29 14.94 9.72
C LYS A 177 -6.14 16.26 8.96
N ARG A 178 -5.24 16.31 7.97
CA ARG A 178 -5.05 17.52 7.15
C ARG A 178 -6.29 17.87 6.32
N ILE A 179 -6.91 16.86 5.70
CA ILE A 179 -8.15 17.04 4.93
C ILE A 179 -9.27 17.55 5.83
N GLN A 180 -9.42 16.99 7.03
CA GLN A 180 -10.41 17.45 8.00
C GLN A 180 -10.20 18.93 8.35
N GLN A 181 -8.97 19.32 8.73
CA GLN A 181 -8.65 20.72 9.08
C GLN A 181 -8.97 21.69 7.95
N GLN A 182 -8.65 21.33 6.70
CA GLN A 182 -8.97 22.15 5.53
C GLN A 182 -10.47 22.31 5.32
N ASN A 183 -11.25 21.24 5.48
CA ASN A 183 -12.71 21.30 5.37
C ASN A 183 -13.33 22.18 6.47
N GLU A 184 -12.76 22.16 7.68
CA GLU A 184 -13.25 22.96 8.80
C GLU A 184 -13.01 24.45 8.60
N GLN A 185 -11.91 24.84 7.98
CA GLN A 185 -11.57 26.23 7.66
C GLN A 185 -12.33 26.80 6.45
N GLN A 186 -12.93 25.94 5.62
CA GLN A 186 -13.74 26.35 4.47
C GLN A 186 -15.25 26.42 4.73
N ARG A 187 -15.70 26.10 5.96
CA ARG A 187 -17.11 26.27 6.34
C ARG A 187 -17.47 27.76 6.39
N PRO A 188 -18.46 28.24 5.60
CA PRO A 188 -18.91 29.62 5.70
C PRO A 188 -19.42 29.90 7.13
N PRO A 189 -19.19 31.10 7.69
CA PRO A 189 -19.85 31.48 8.93
C PRO A 189 -21.36 31.41 8.70
N GLU A 190 -22.08 30.68 9.57
CA GLU A 190 -23.53 30.66 9.57
C GLU A 190 -24.02 32.11 9.64
N GLN A 191 -24.62 32.60 8.54
CA GLN A 191 -25.33 33.87 8.56
C GLN A 191 -26.48 33.70 9.54
N GLY A 192 -26.29 34.23 10.75
CA GLY A 192 -27.32 34.27 11.78
C GLY A 192 -28.57 34.90 11.18
N GLY A 193 -29.60 34.09 10.99
CA GLY A 193 -30.91 34.56 10.62
C GLY A 193 -31.44 35.46 11.73
N GLU A 194 -31.28 36.78 11.58
CA GLU A 194 -32.13 37.75 12.26
C GLU A 194 -33.56 37.55 11.74
N SER A 195 -34.28 36.66 12.41
CA SER A 195 -35.74 36.62 12.39
C SER A 195 -36.23 37.85 13.13
N THR A 196 -36.17 39.02 12.49
CA THR A 196 -36.95 40.18 12.91
C THR A 196 -38.40 39.91 12.51
N GLY A 197 -39.11 39.22 13.39
CA GLY A 197 -40.48 38.78 13.19
C GLY A 197 -41.35 39.06 14.42
N GLN A 198 -41.95 40.27 14.39
CA GLN A 198 -43.22 40.70 15.02
C GLN A 198 -43.26 40.90 16.53
#